data_AF-A0AAV9L314-F1
#
_entry.id   AF-A0AAV9L314-F1
#
_cell.length_a   1.000
_cell.length_b   1.000
_cell.length_c   1.000
_cell.angle_alpha   90.00
_cell.angle_beta   90.00
_cell.angle_gamma   90.00
#
_symmetry.space_group_name_H-M   'P 1'
#
loop_
_entity.id
_entity.type
_entity.pdbx_description
1 polymer ?
#
loop_
_entity_poly.entity_id
_entity_poly.type
_entity_poly.pdbx_seq_one_letter_code
_entity_poly.pdbx_strand_id
1 'polypeptide(L)'
;MEGIIYESSSLYSGLVSAIKLQLMIDVNINDIEIKYIVSDQCPPVSIHNDVGVRVFLDKKKANVDFFTKYPLCITLKNIPMENQDSVIVV
;
A
#
# COMPACT_ATOMS: atom_id res chain seq x y z
N MET A 1 7.49 14.54 -0.20
CA MET A 1 6.90 13.24 0.18
C MET A 1 5.48 13.24 -0.37
N GLU A 2 5.19 12.34 -1.30
CA GLU A 2 3.84 12.14 -1.81
C GLU A 2 3.17 11.04 -1.00
N GLY A 3 2.22 11.43 -0.15
CA GLY A 3 1.35 10.49 0.54
C GLY A 3 0.12 10.21 -0.31
N ILE A 4 -0.43 9.01 -0.20
CA ILE A 4 -1.70 8.65 -0.85
C ILE A 4 -2.85 9.16 0.02
N ILE A 5 -3.70 10.00 -0.55
CA ILE A 5 -4.97 10.37 0.08
C ILE A 5 -5.94 9.23 -0.13
N TYR A 6 -6.44 8.68 0.98
CA TYR A 6 -7.34 7.54 0.99
C TYR A 6 -8.42 7.75 2.05
N GLU A 7 -9.67 7.46 1.67
CA GLU A 7 -10.80 7.58 2.58
C GLU A 7 -10.84 6.39 3.55
N SER A 8 -10.94 6.63 4.85
CA SER A 8 -10.90 5.55 5.86
C SER A 8 -12.08 4.58 5.82
N SER A 9 -13.18 4.95 5.16
CA SER A 9 -14.35 4.08 4.94
C SER A 9 -14.25 3.24 3.66
N SER A 10 -13.25 3.51 2.83
CA SER A 10 -13.09 2.79 1.58
C SER A 10 -12.67 1.33 1.81
N LEU A 11 -12.95 0.51 0.81
CA LEU A 11 -12.58 -0.90 0.78
C LEU A 11 -11.20 -1.08 0.15
N TYR A 12 -10.70 -2.32 0.10
CA TYR A 12 -9.45 -2.68 -0.56
C TYR A 12 -9.40 -2.21 -2.02
N SER A 13 -10.51 -2.32 -2.73
CA SER A 13 -10.63 -1.80 -4.10
C SER A 13 -10.40 -0.27 -4.18
N GLY A 14 -10.86 0.50 -3.19
CA GLY A 14 -10.61 1.92 -3.11
C GLY A 14 -9.13 2.24 -2.86
N LEU A 15 -8.44 1.44 -2.05
CA LEU A 15 -7.01 1.63 -1.76
C LEU A 15 -6.20 1.40 -3.03
N VAL A 16 -6.53 0.33 -3.74
CA VAL A 16 -5.93 0.00 -5.03
C VAL A 16 -6.17 1.12 -6.05
N SER A 17 -7.40 1.65 -6.13
CA SER A 17 -7.71 2.77 -7.04
C SER A 17 -6.92 4.03 -6.70
N ALA A 18 -6.76 4.36 -5.42
CA ALA A 18 -5.95 5.50 -4.99
C ALA A 18 -4.46 5.31 -5.35
N ILE A 19 -3.93 4.10 -5.15
CA ILE A 19 -2.56 3.74 -5.56
C ILE A 19 -2.38 3.87 -7.08
N LYS A 20 -3.32 3.34 -7.86
CA LYS A 20 -3.30 3.45 -9.33
C LYS A 20 -3.28 4.89 -9.80
N LEU A 21 -4.13 5.73 -9.20
CA LEU A 21 -4.21 7.15 -9.51
C LEU A 21 -2.90 7.88 -9.17
N GLN A 22 -2.33 7.59 -8.00
CA GLN A 22 -1.09 8.22 -7.54
C GLN A 22 0.12 7.81 -8.38
N LEU A 23 0.22 6.53 -8.73
CA LEU A 23 1.33 5.99 -9.53
C LEU A 23 1.10 6.14 -11.05
N MET A 24 -0.07 6.63 -11.47
CA MET A 24 -0.50 6.71 -12.87
C MET A 24 -0.37 5.36 -13.61
N ILE A 25 -0.73 4.26 -12.95
CA ILE A 25 -0.69 2.90 -13.51
C ILE A 25 -2.09 2.37 -13.77
N ASP A 26 -2.27 1.69 -14.91
CA ASP A 26 -3.50 0.98 -15.26
C ASP A 26 -3.25 -0.53 -15.36
N VAL A 27 -3.30 -1.21 -14.21
CA VAL A 27 -3.05 -2.65 -14.06
C VAL A 27 -4.23 -3.33 -13.38
N ASN A 28 -4.41 -4.65 -13.51
CA ASN A 28 -5.51 -5.32 -12.81
C ASN A 28 -5.27 -5.29 -11.29
N ILE A 29 -6.34 -5.29 -10.48
CA ILE A 29 -6.24 -5.42 -9.02
C ILE A 29 -5.51 -6.69 -8.60
N ASN A 30 -5.62 -7.77 -9.38
CA ASN A 30 -4.94 -9.03 -9.14
C ASN A 30 -3.44 -8.98 -9.43
N ASP A 31 -2.99 -7.99 -10.21
CA ASP A 31 -1.59 -7.79 -10.58
C ASP A 31 -0.85 -6.86 -9.61
N ILE A 32 -1.56 -6.28 -8.64
CA ILE A 32 -0.97 -5.43 -7.61
C ILE A 32 -0.88 -6.22 -6.31
N GLU A 33 0.33 -6.26 -5.75
CA GLU A 33 0.56 -6.70 -4.39
C GLU A 33 0.88 -5.50 -3.50
N ILE A 34 0.13 -5.35 -2.42
CA ILE A 34 0.29 -4.26 -1.46
C ILE A 34 0.79 -4.87 -0.15
N LYS A 35 1.90 -4.34 0.35
CA LYS A 35 2.48 -4.71 1.65
C LYS A 35 2.75 -3.44 2.45
N TYR A 36 2.73 -3.53 3.77
CA TYR A 36 3.22 -2.44 4.64
C TYR A 36 4.31 -2.95 5.56
N ILE A 37 5.33 -2.12 5.79
CA ILE A 37 6.43 -2.44 6.69
C ILE A 37 6.08 -1.90 8.08
N VAL A 38 6.03 -2.79 9.07
CA VAL A 38 5.76 -2.42 10.47
C VAL A 38 7.04 -1.96 11.18
N SER A 39 8.15 -2.61 10.87
CA SER A 39 9.49 -2.37 11.41
C SER A 39 10.49 -3.01 10.46
N ASP A 40 11.68 -2.42 10.32
CA ASP A 40 12.75 -2.93 9.45
C ASP A 40 13.19 -4.36 9.78
N GLN A 41 12.91 -4.83 11.00
CA GLN A 41 13.25 -6.18 11.47
C GLN A 41 12.13 -7.21 11.25
N CYS A 42 10.93 -6.75 10.83
CA CYS A 42 9.78 -7.61 10.64
C CYS A 42 9.49 -7.81 9.15
N PRO A 43 9.02 -9.00 8.75
CA PRO A 43 8.58 -9.21 7.37
C PRO A 43 7.41 -8.25 7.04
N PRO A 44 7.35 -7.71 5.81
CA PRO A 44 6.25 -6.87 5.38
C PRO A 44 4.93 -7.62 5.46
N VAL A 45 3.87 -6.93 5.91
CA VAL A 45 2.55 -7.52 6.07
C VAL A 45 1.73 -7.24 4.81
N SER A 46 1.21 -8.29 4.18
CA SER A 46 0.41 -8.17 2.96
C SER A 46 -1.02 -7.69 3.25
N ILE A 47 -1.51 -6.78 2.42
CA ILE A 47 -2.90 -6.34 2.37
C ILE A 47 -3.52 -6.96 1.12
N HIS A 48 -4.50 -7.83 1.31
CA HIS A 48 -5.16 -8.56 0.21
C HIS A 48 -6.69 -8.49 0.28
N ASN A 49 -7.26 -7.84 1.31
CA ASN A 49 -8.70 -7.71 1.52
C ASN A 49 -9.02 -6.52 2.43
N ASP A 50 -10.32 -6.25 2.58
CA ASP A 50 -10.84 -5.15 3.42
C ASP A 50 -10.45 -5.28 4.89
N VAL A 51 -10.29 -6.51 5.38
CA VAL A 51 -9.81 -6.75 6.75
C VAL A 51 -8.37 -6.26 6.90
N GLY A 52 -7.50 -6.56 5.93
CA GLY A 52 -6.11 -6.09 5.91
C GLY A 52 -6.01 -4.57 5.87
N VAL A 53 -6.90 -3.90 5.12
CA VAL A 53 -6.99 -2.44 5.09
C VAL A 53 -7.35 -1.89 6.47
N ARG A 54 -8.37 -2.45 7.11
CA ARG A 54 -8.77 -2.03 8.46
C ARG A 54 -7.65 -2.21 9.48
N VAL A 55 -6.98 -3.36 9.47
CA VAL A 55 -5.84 -3.63 10.35
C VAL A 55 -4.72 -2.60 10.14
N PHE A 56 -4.41 -2.26 8.89
CA PHE A 56 -3.44 -1.22 8.56
C PHE A 56 -3.85 0.16 9.11
N LEU A 57 -5.10 0.57 8.89
CA LEU A 57 -5.63 1.85 9.38
C LEU A 57 -5.66 1.92 10.91
N ASP A 58 -6.11 0.86 11.57
CA ASP A 58 -6.17 0.78 13.03
C ASP A 58 -4.77 0.86 13.63
N LYS A 59 -3.78 0.20 13.01
CA LYS A 59 -2.39 0.25 13.44
C LYS A 59 -1.77 1.63 13.24
N LYS A 60 -2.09 2.28 12.12
CA LYS A 60 -1.72 3.69 11.85
C LYS A 60 -2.35 4.65 12.85
N LYS A 61 -3.61 4.44 13.26
CA LYS A 61 -4.29 5.24 14.29
C LYS A 61 -3.75 5.00 15.70
N ALA A 62 -3.42 3.75 16.03
CA ALA A 62 -2.90 3.38 17.34
C ALA A 62 -1.48 3.89 17.59
N ASN A 63 -0.69 4.08 16.52
CA ASN A 63 0.65 4.65 16.59
C ASN A 63 0.58 6.14 16.21
N VAL A 64 0.27 6.97 17.21
CA VAL A 64 0.18 8.43 17.08
C VAL A 64 1.55 9.10 16.99
N ASP A 65 2.63 8.33 17.15
CA ASP A 65 3.99 8.83 16.94
C ASP A 65 4.15 9.33 15.50
N PHE A 66 4.41 10.62 15.38
CA PHE A 66 4.53 11.37 14.12
C PHE A 66 5.61 10.78 13.17
N PHE A 67 6.54 10.01 13.73
CA PHE A 67 7.66 9.38 13.03
C PHE A 67 7.40 7.92 12.64
N THR A 68 6.38 7.26 13.22
CA THR A 68 6.05 5.88 12.89
C THR A 68 5.26 5.87 11.59
N LYS A 69 5.98 5.92 10.49
CA LYS A 69 5.43 5.73 9.16
C LYS A 69 5.40 4.23 8.88
N TYR A 70 4.24 3.75 8.45
CA TYR A 70 4.07 2.41 7.93
C TYR A 70 4.13 2.50 6.40
N PRO A 71 5.33 2.53 5.79
CA PRO A 71 5.46 2.71 4.36
C PRO A 71 4.78 1.56 3.63
N LEU A 72 4.12 1.89 2.53
CA LEU A 72 3.50 0.92 1.65
C LEU A 72 4.50 0.52 0.56
N CYS A 73 4.71 -0.78 0.43
CA CYS A 73 5.45 -1.40 -0.66
C CYS A 73 4.44 -1.93 -1.67
N ILE A 74 4.55 -1.45 -2.91
CA ILE A 74 3.67 -1.84 -4.01
C ILE A 74 4.50 -2.61 -5.02
N THR A 75 4.06 -3.82 -5.35
CA THR A 75 4.74 -4.69 -6.32
C THR A 75 3.75 -5.04 -7.42
N LEU A 76 4.16 -4.85 -8.66
CA LEU A 76 3.37 -5.17 -9.84
C LEU A 76 3.85 -6.49 -10.45
N LYS A 77 2.95 -7.47 -10.56
CA LYS A 77 3.31 -8.85 -10.96
C LYS A 77 3.38 -9.06 -12.47
N ASN A 78 2.74 -8.21 -13.27
CA ASN A 78 2.55 -8.42 -14.71
C ASN A 78 2.96 -7.22 -15.60
N ILE A 79 3.98 -6.45 -15.20
CA ILE A 79 4.59 -5.50 -16.14
C ILE A 79 5.50 -6.29 -17.09
N PRO A 80 5.36 -6.21 -18.42
CA PRO A 80 6.38 -6.71 -19.34
C PRO A 80 7.73 -6.08 -18.98
N MET A 81 8.76 -6.93 -18.92
CA MET A 81 10.11 -6.63 -18.45
C MET A 81 10.74 -5.43 -19.18
N GLU A 82 10.54 -4.21 -18.68
CA GLU A 82 11.51 -3.13 -18.87
C GLU A 82 11.84 -2.36 -17.59
N ASN A 83 11.00 -2.31 -16.55
CA ASN A 83 11.36 -1.64 -15.29
C ASN A 83 10.68 -2.30 -14.08
N GLN A 84 11.33 -3.30 -13.46
CA GLN A 84 10.94 -3.81 -12.13
C GLN A 84 11.43 -2.86 -11.03
N ASP A 85 10.94 -1.62 -11.05
CA ASP A 85 11.16 -0.71 -9.94
C ASP A 85 10.07 -0.97 -8.88
N SER A 86 10.47 -1.53 -7.75
CA SER A 86 9.59 -1.58 -6.57
C SER A 86 9.46 -0.15 -6.04
N VAL A 87 8.31 0.48 -6.28
CA VAL A 87 8.04 1.83 -5.77
C VAL A 87 7.64 1.72 -4.29
N ILE A 88 8.47 2.27 -3.41
CA ILE A 88 8.15 2.46 -2.00
C ILE A 88 7.40 3.78 -1.89
N VAL A 89 6.14 3.75 -1.47
CA VAL A 89 5.33 4.95 -1.21
C VAL A 89 5.23 5.15 0.30
N VAL A 90 5.71 6.32 0.76
CA VAL A 90 5.87 6.68 2.19
C VAL A 90 4.75 7.58 2.68
#